data_AF-A0A3G2SYQ7-F1
#
_entry.id   AF-A0A3G2SYQ7-F1
#
_cell.length_a   1.000
_cell.length_b   1.000
_cell.length_c   1.000
_cell.angle_alpha   90.00
_cell.angle_beta   90.00
_cell.angle_gamma   90.00
#
_symmetry.space_group_name_H-M   'P 1'
#
loop_
_entity.id
_entity.type
_entity.pdbx_description
1 polymer ?
#
loop_
_entity_poly.entity_id
_entity_poly.type
_entity_poly.pdbx_seq_one_letter_code
_entity_poly.pdbx_strand_id
1 'polypeptide(L)'
;MAERLNNDFQFLDVARQDPEKKDINVRKAEFVEIYKPFTAEVAANQTHRCLGCGNPYCEWKCPVHNYIPNWLKLIAEGRIFQAAELCHQTNTLPEVCGRVCPQDRLCEGACTLNDGFGAVTIGNAEKYINDTAFALGWRPDMSHVKWTDKKVAIIGAGPAGLGCADILVRNGVKPVVFDKRPEIGGLLTFGIPEFKMEKDVMKRRREIFTGMGVEFRLNTEIGADITIDQLLTDYDAVFMGMGTYTYMKGGFAGEDLDGVVDALDFLIANVNRTQGWEKDPSEYISVEGKKVIVLGGGDTAMDCNRTSIRQGAESVTCAYRRDEENMPGSRREVKNAREEGVEFQFNRQPIEIVGENGKVTGVKFVTTQLSEPDSRGRRSPEPIPGSEEILPADSVLLAFGFRTSPADWFAGANINLDGSGRVLAAEKQQYKFQTSNPKIFAGGDMVRGSDLVVTAIWEGREAAEGILDYLDV
;
A
#
# COMPACT_ATOMS: atom_id res chain seq x y z
N MET A 1 -20.53 30.00 9.39
CA MET A 1 -21.55 29.24 8.66
C MET A 1 -21.11 29.24 7.22
N ALA A 2 -20.76 28.09 6.65
CA ALA A 2 -20.39 28.02 5.24
C ALA A 2 -21.63 28.35 4.41
N GLU A 3 -21.53 29.31 3.49
CA GLU A 3 -22.56 29.52 2.47
C GLU A 3 -22.77 28.20 1.73
N ARG A 4 -24.02 27.73 1.71
CA ARG A 4 -24.36 26.49 1.01
C ARG A 4 -24.14 26.74 -0.47
N LEU A 5 -23.13 26.11 -1.05
CA LEU A 5 -22.85 26.18 -2.48
C LEU A 5 -24.08 25.60 -3.21
N ASN A 6 -24.90 26.47 -3.80
CA ASN A 6 -26.13 26.09 -4.49
C ASN A 6 -25.92 26.13 -6.00
N ASN A 7 -24.85 25.46 -6.46
CA ASN A 7 -24.44 25.40 -7.86
C ASN A 7 -24.29 23.94 -8.29
N ASP A 8 -25.31 23.40 -8.97
CA ASP A 8 -25.29 22.01 -9.46
C ASP A 8 -24.23 21.76 -10.55
N PHE A 9 -23.65 22.83 -11.11
CA PHE A 9 -22.66 22.78 -12.19
C PHE A 9 -21.31 23.38 -11.79
N GLN A 10 -20.95 23.32 -10.51
CA GLN A 10 -19.67 23.84 -9.97
C GLN A 10 -18.44 23.44 -10.77
N PHE A 11 -18.43 22.26 -11.38
CA PHE A 11 -17.32 21.76 -12.18
C PHE A 11 -17.06 22.56 -13.47
N LEU A 12 -18.02 23.38 -13.94
CA LEU A 12 -17.83 24.32 -15.05
C LEU A 12 -17.06 25.57 -14.61
N ASP A 13 -17.34 26.05 -13.40
CA ASP A 13 -16.77 27.30 -12.87
C ASP A 13 -15.45 27.06 -12.11
N VAL A 14 -15.30 25.88 -11.51
CA VAL A 14 -14.15 25.50 -10.69
C VAL A 14 -13.43 24.32 -11.32
N ALA A 15 -12.23 24.60 -11.81
CA ALA A 15 -11.31 23.58 -12.32
C ALA A 15 -10.85 22.63 -11.21
N ARG A 16 -10.44 21.42 -11.62
CA ARG A 16 -9.77 20.48 -10.72
C ARG A 16 -8.52 21.12 -10.13
N GLN A 17 -8.39 21.06 -8.82
CA GLN A 17 -7.19 21.48 -8.10
C GLN A 17 -6.64 20.32 -7.28
N ASP A 18 -5.42 19.87 -7.61
CA ASP A 18 -4.66 18.96 -6.75
C ASP A 18 -4.00 19.73 -5.60
N PRO A 19 -3.66 19.05 -4.48
CA PRO A 19 -3.02 19.71 -3.35
C PRO A 19 -1.67 20.32 -3.72
N GLU A 20 -1.37 21.46 -3.10
CA GLU A 20 -0.06 22.10 -3.24
C GLU A 20 1.05 21.17 -2.77
N LYS A 21 2.16 21.14 -3.53
CA LYS A 21 3.37 20.44 -3.12
C LYS A 21 4.23 21.35 -2.24
N LYS A 22 4.97 20.76 -1.30
CA LYS A 22 6.07 21.42 -0.60
C LYS A 22 7.18 21.78 -1.60
N ASP A 23 8.02 22.74 -1.21
CA ASP A 23 9.16 23.18 -2.02
C ASP A 23 10.08 22.00 -2.40
N ILE A 24 10.69 22.08 -3.58
CA ILE A 24 11.50 20.99 -4.10
C ILE A 24 12.71 20.68 -3.22
N ASN A 25 13.31 21.68 -2.56
CA ASN A 25 14.46 21.47 -1.68
C ASN A 25 14.06 20.70 -0.42
N VAL A 26 12.92 21.05 0.18
CA VAL A 26 12.33 20.29 1.30
C VAL A 26 12.04 18.86 0.86
N ARG A 27 11.42 18.68 -0.31
CA ARG A 27 11.12 17.35 -0.84
C ARG A 27 12.39 16.52 -1.06
N LYS A 28 13.49 17.12 -1.50
CA LYS A 28 14.75 16.39 -1.74
C LYS A 28 15.54 16.09 -0.47
N ALA A 29 15.27 16.78 0.64
CA ALA A 29 16.05 16.64 1.87
C ALA A 29 15.30 15.92 3.01
N GLU A 30 13.98 16.10 3.10
CA GLU A 30 13.20 15.65 4.26
C GLU A 30 12.30 14.45 3.94
N PHE A 31 12.19 13.56 4.92
CA PHE A 31 11.27 12.42 4.92
C PHE A 31 9.91 12.84 5.52
N VAL A 32 9.22 13.77 4.85
CA VAL A 32 7.90 14.29 5.26
C VAL A 32 6.92 14.30 4.10
N GLU A 33 5.62 14.16 4.38
CA GLU A 33 4.57 14.17 3.34
C GLU A 33 4.73 15.36 2.39
N ILE A 34 4.78 15.11 1.07
CA ILE A 34 5.10 16.14 0.09
C ILE A 34 3.92 17.06 -0.26
N TYR A 35 2.69 16.64 0.03
CA TYR A 35 1.48 17.38 -0.26
C TYR A 35 1.00 18.11 0.99
N LYS A 36 0.59 19.38 0.82
CA LYS A 36 -0.10 20.11 1.88
C LYS A 36 -1.53 19.57 2.01
N PRO A 37 -2.09 19.50 3.22
CA PRO A 37 -3.51 19.19 3.41
C PRO A 37 -4.40 20.22 2.71
N PHE A 38 -5.59 19.79 2.28
CA PHE A 38 -6.61 20.74 1.83
C PHE A 38 -7.07 21.62 3.00
N THR A 39 -7.31 22.89 2.69
CA THR A 39 -8.07 23.77 3.57
C THR A 39 -9.56 23.40 3.47
N ALA A 40 -10.35 23.79 4.47
CA ALA A 40 -11.80 23.56 4.44
C ALA A 40 -12.47 24.16 3.22
N GLU A 41 -12.01 25.34 2.78
CA GLU A 41 -12.52 26.02 1.58
C GLU A 41 -12.19 25.25 0.30
N VAL A 42 -10.94 24.83 0.13
CA VAL A 42 -10.54 24.03 -1.05
C VAL A 42 -11.26 22.70 -1.07
N ALA A 43 -11.35 22.02 0.09
CA ALA A 43 -12.07 20.76 0.20
C ALA A 43 -13.54 20.94 -0.20
N ALA A 44 -14.27 21.90 0.38
CA ALA A 44 -15.67 22.14 0.05
C ALA A 44 -15.87 22.42 -1.45
N ASN A 45 -15.05 23.30 -2.04
CA ASN A 45 -15.13 23.63 -3.46
C ASN A 45 -14.86 22.44 -4.37
N GLN A 46 -13.79 21.67 -4.08
CA GLN A 46 -13.42 20.52 -4.92
C GLN A 46 -14.41 19.35 -4.78
N THR A 47 -14.98 19.13 -3.60
CA THR A 47 -16.01 18.09 -3.40
C THR A 47 -17.36 18.49 -3.99
N HIS A 48 -17.68 19.78 -4.02
CA HIS A 48 -18.89 20.31 -4.64
C HIS A 48 -18.89 20.22 -6.18
N ARG A 49 -17.74 19.89 -6.79
CA ARG A 49 -17.68 19.50 -8.22
C ARG A 49 -18.40 18.16 -8.50
N CYS A 50 -18.69 17.35 -7.48
CA CYS A 50 -19.35 16.06 -7.64
C CYS A 50 -20.78 16.21 -8.20
N LEU A 51 -21.11 15.42 -9.24
CA LEU A 51 -22.43 15.43 -9.88
C LEU A 51 -23.53 14.73 -9.06
N GLY A 52 -23.17 13.98 -8.01
CA GLY A 52 -24.13 13.12 -7.30
C GLY A 52 -24.76 12.06 -8.22
N CYS A 53 -23.95 11.41 -9.07
CA CYS A 53 -24.43 10.48 -10.10
C CYS A 53 -25.34 9.38 -9.51
N GLY A 54 -26.48 9.12 -10.17
CA GLY A 54 -27.40 8.05 -9.75
C GLY A 54 -26.83 6.63 -9.89
N ASN A 55 -25.90 6.42 -10.83
CA ASN A 55 -25.07 5.22 -10.91
C ASN A 55 -23.60 5.62 -10.76
N PRO A 56 -23.05 5.65 -9.53
CA PRO A 56 -21.73 6.21 -9.29
C PRO A 56 -20.63 5.20 -9.59
N TYR A 57 -20.07 5.26 -10.80
CA TYR A 57 -18.96 4.39 -11.22
C TYR A 57 -17.73 4.48 -10.33
N CYS A 58 -17.53 5.62 -9.66
CA CYS A 58 -16.45 5.78 -8.68
C CYS A 58 -16.59 4.81 -7.49
N GLU A 59 -17.81 4.56 -7.01
CA GLU A 59 -18.06 3.58 -5.94
C GLU A 59 -17.83 2.16 -6.44
N TRP A 60 -18.35 1.84 -7.64
CA TRP A 60 -18.20 0.51 -8.23
C TRP A 60 -16.74 0.15 -8.49
N LYS A 61 -15.92 1.12 -8.91
CA LYS A 61 -14.50 0.92 -9.20
C LYS A 61 -13.63 0.90 -7.94
N CYS A 62 -14.12 1.46 -6.82
CA CYS A 62 -13.45 1.36 -5.53
C CYS A 62 -13.60 -0.07 -4.98
N PRO A 63 -12.52 -0.80 -4.65
CA PRO A 63 -12.63 -2.19 -4.21
C PRO A 63 -13.44 -2.39 -2.92
N VAL A 64 -13.51 -1.37 -2.05
CA VAL A 64 -14.33 -1.40 -0.83
C VAL A 64 -15.71 -0.77 -1.02
N HIS A 65 -16.07 -0.38 -2.24
CA HIS A 65 -17.37 0.20 -2.58
C HIS A 65 -17.79 1.36 -1.67
N ASN A 66 -16.84 2.24 -1.37
CA ASN A 66 -17.07 3.44 -0.56
C ASN A 66 -18.28 4.25 -1.08
N TYR A 67 -19.06 4.83 -0.17
CA TYR A 67 -20.20 5.71 -0.51
C TYR A 67 -19.78 7.12 -0.96
N ILE A 68 -18.98 7.18 -2.04
CA ILE A 68 -18.19 8.35 -2.45
C ILE A 68 -19.02 9.63 -2.60
N PRO A 69 -20.07 9.69 -3.43
CA PRO A 69 -20.88 10.90 -3.58
C PRO A 69 -21.53 11.35 -2.26
N ASN A 70 -21.89 10.40 -1.39
CA ASN A 70 -22.55 10.71 -0.13
C ASN A 70 -21.63 11.42 0.85
N TRP A 71 -20.40 10.91 1.07
CA TRP A 71 -19.48 11.61 1.96
C TRP A 71 -18.87 12.86 1.31
N LEU A 72 -18.73 12.92 -0.03
CA LEU A 72 -18.36 14.16 -0.74
C LEU A 72 -19.38 15.27 -0.50
N LYS A 73 -20.68 14.95 -0.58
CA LYS A 73 -21.75 15.89 -0.26
C LYS A 73 -21.66 16.39 1.18
N LEU A 74 -21.38 15.50 2.13
CA LEU A 74 -21.22 15.88 3.54
C LEU A 74 -20.03 16.84 3.76
N ILE A 75 -18.92 16.67 3.02
CA ILE A 75 -17.80 17.63 3.06
C ILE A 75 -18.25 19.00 2.55
N ALA A 76 -18.94 19.05 1.40
CA ALA A 76 -19.44 20.31 0.82
C ALA A 76 -20.42 21.03 1.77
N GLU A 77 -21.17 20.28 2.58
CA GLU A 77 -22.06 20.81 3.62
C GLU A 77 -21.34 21.12 4.96
N GLY A 78 -20.03 20.89 5.07
CA GLY A 78 -19.24 21.12 6.29
C GLY A 78 -19.46 20.09 7.40
N ARG A 79 -20.07 18.93 7.10
CA ARG A 79 -20.50 17.90 8.06
C ARG A 79 -19.43 16.82 8.25
N ILE A 80 -18.26 17.23 8.73
CA ILE A 80 -17.03 16.40 8.73
C ILE A 80 -17.14 15.08 9.53
N PHE A 81 -17.76 15.08 10.71
CA PHE A 81 -17.92 13.86 11.52
C PHE A 81 -18.85 12.84 10.86
N GLN A 82 -19.89 13.31 10.18
CA GLN A 82 -20.82 12.41 9.48
C GLN A 82 -20.17 11.86 8.22
N ALA A 83 -19.33 12.64 7.55
CA ALA A 83 -18.49 12.15 6.46
C ALA A 83 -17.51 11.08 6.94
N ALA A 84 -16.85 11.29 8.09
CA ALA A 84 -15.91 10.34 8.68
C ALA A 84 -16.60 9.02 9.08
N GLU A 85 -17.78 9.09 9.70
CA GLU A 85 -18.57 7.92 10.05
C GLU A 85 -18.90 7.09 8.80
N LEU A 86 -19.43 7.74 7.76
CA LEU A 86 -19.81 7.08 6.52
C LEU A 86 -18.60 6.47 5.79
N CYS A 87 -17.45 7.15 5.82
CA CYS A 87 -16.21 6.68 5.21
C CYS A 87 -15.70 5.40 5.90
N HIS A 88 -15.81 5.33 7.23
CA HIS A 88 -15.37 4.16 8.00
C HIS A 88 -16.34 2.97 7.97
N GLN A 89 -17.57 3.14 7.48
CA GLN A 89 -18.51 2.01 7.32
C GLN A 89 -18.01 0.99 6.30
N THR A 90 -17.33 1.45 5.25
CA THR A 90 -16.89 0.63 4.11
C THR A 90 -15.38 0.45 4.08
N ASN A 91 -14.61 1.43 4.57
CA ASN A 91 -13.15 1.38 4.57
C ASN A 91 -12.58 1.38 6.00
N THR A 92 -11.73 0.41 6.31
CA THR A 92 -11.06 0.32 7.60
C THR A 92 -9.97 1.37 7.78
N LEU A 93 -9.26 1.76 6.71
CA LEU A 93 -8.11 2.69 6.76
C LEU A 93 -8.24 3.84 5.74
N PRO A 94 -9.30 4.65 5.80
CA PRO A 94 -9.56 5.65 4.77
C PRO A 94 -8.52 6.77 4.67
N GLU A 95 -7.92 7.17 5.79
CA GLU A 95 -6.77 8.08 5.82
C GLU A 95 -5.54 7.53 5.09
N VAL A 96 -5.38 6.20 5.06
CA VAL A 96 -4.31 5.53 4.32
C VAL A 96 -4.68 5.44 2.84
N CYS A 97 -5.87 4.93 2.52
CA CYS A 97 -6.36 4.79 1.15
C CYS A 97 -6.36 6.12 0.39
N GLY A 98 -6.76 7.22 1.04
CA GLY A 98 -6.71 8.56 0.45
C GLY A 98 -5.30 9.00 0.03
N ARG A 99 -4.25 8.46 0.66
CA ARG A 99 -2.84 8.76 0.36
C ARG A 99 -2.27 7.84 -0.71
N VAL A 100 -2.47 6.53 -0.56
CA VAL A 100 -1.68 5.51 -1.28
C VAL A 100 -2.41 4.80 -2.42
N CYS A 101 -3.75 4.88 -2.50
CA CYS A 101 -4.46 4.28 -3.61
C CYS A 101 -4.06 4.91 -4.96
N PRO A 102 -3.96 4.14 -6.05
CA PRO A 102 -3.79 4.69 -7.39
C PRO A 102 -5.16 5.16 -7.91
N GLN A 103 -5.63 6.31 -7.44
CA GLN A 103 -7.00 6.77 -7.74
C GLN A 103 -7.27 6.93 -9.25
N ASP A 104 -6.24 7.24 -10.04
CA ASP A 104 -6.27 7.35 -11.50
C ASP A 104 -6.66 6.03 -12.20
N ARG A 105 -6.44 4.89 -11.54
CA ARG A 105 -6.85 3.55 -12.02
C ARG A 105 -8.10 3.01 -11.32
N LEU A 106 -8.53 3.70 -10.26
CA LEU A 106 -9.65 3.34 -9.41
C LEU A 106 -10.78 4.39 -9.51
N CYS A 107 -11.16 4.97 -8.38
CA CYS A 107 -12.33 5.82 -8.23
C CYS A 107 -12.29 7.10 -9.07
N GLU A 108 -11.14 7.78 -9.14
CA GLU A 108 -11.00 9.00 -9.96
C GLU A 108 -10.91 8.67 -11.45
N GLY A 109 -10.26 7.56 -11.80
CA GLY A 109 -10.23 7.04 -13.17
C GLY A 109 -11.61 6.74 -13.74
N ALA A 110 -12.53 6.27 -12.89
CA ALA A 110 -13.92 5.97 -13.24
C ALA A 110 -14.89 7.15 -13.03
N CYS A 111 -14.42 8.31 -12.56
CA CYS A 111 -15.29 9.46 -12.35
C CYS A 111 -15.82 9.97 -13.70
N THR A 112 -17.13 10.24 -13.78
CA THR A 112 -17.77 10.77 -15.00
C THR A 112 -17.12 12.09 -15.48
N LEU A 113 -16.63 12.92 -14.55
CA LEU A 113 -15.94 14.17 -14.88
C LEU A 113 -14.50 13.98 -15.38
N ASN A 114 -13.94 12.77 -15.31
CA ASN A 114 -12.60 12.51 -15.82
C ASN A 114 -12.51 12.66 -17.35
N ASP A 115 -13.65 12.66 -18.03
CA ASP A 115 -13.75 12.95 -19.46
C ASP A 115 -13.75 14.46 -19.73
N GLY A 116 -12.55 15.05 -19.77
CA GLY A 116 -12.31 16.44 -20.18
C GLY A 116 -12.41 17.51 -19.10
N PHE A 117 -13.19 17.32 -18.04
CA PHE A 117 -13.32 18.29 -16.93
C PHE A 117 -12.35 18.03 -15.76
N GLY A 118 -11.70 16.87 -15.75
CA GLY A 118 -10.85 16.40 -14.65
C GLY A 118 -11.70 15.88 -13.48
N ALA A 119 -11.43 14.64 -13.08
CA ALA A 119 -12.15 13.96 -12.00
C ALA A 119 -12.19 14.77 -10.70
N VAL A 120 -13.21 14.50 -9.88
CA VAL A 120 -13.23 14.97 -8.47
C VAL A 120 -12.01 14.41 -7.74
N THR A 121 -11.37 15.19 -6.87
CA THR A 121 -10.18 14.80 -6.10
C THR A 121 -10.55 13.90 -4.91
N ILE A 122 -11.15 12.74 -5.20
CA ILE A 122 -11.72 11.79 -4.24
C ILE A 122 -10.68 11.38 -3.19
N GLY A 123 -9.47 11.00 -3.59
CA GLY A 123 -8.45 10.54 -2.63
C GLY A 123 -8.04 11.63 -1.64
N ASN A 124 -7.90 12.87 -2.12
CA ASN A 124 -7.55 14.01 -1.28
C ASN A 124 -8.71 14.41 -0.36
N ALA A 125 -9.95 14.29 -0.82
CA ALA A 125 -11.13 14.50 0.00
C ALA A 125 -11.26 13.43 1.11
N GLU A 126 -11.00 12.15 0.80
CA GLU A 126 -10.94 11.06 1.78
C GLU A 126 -9.86 11.32 2.84
N LYS A 127 -8.65 11.73 2.41
CA LYS A 127 -7.59 12.16 3.32
C LYS A 127 -8.04 13.32 4.22
N TYR A 128 -8.63 14.36 3.63
CA TYR A 128 -9.09 15.54 4.36
C TYR A 128 -10.15 15.21 5.41
N ILE A 129 -11.13 14.35 5.08
CA ILE A 129 -12.16 13.91 6.03
C ILE A 129 -11.52 13.38 7.30
N ASN A 130 -10.66 12.38 7.12
CA ASN A 130 -10.20 11.56 8.22
C ASN A 130 -9.12 12.29 9.04
N ASP A 131 -8.18 12.97 8.39
CA ASP A 131 -7.18 13.78 9.08
C ASP A 131 -7.86 14.87 9.95
N THR A 132 -8.87 15.55 9.41
CA THR A 132 -9.60 16.63 10.11
C THR A 132 -10.49 16.08 11.22
N ALA A 133 -11.25 15.02 10.95
CA ALA A 133 -12.13 14.41 11.95
C ALA A 133 -11.31 13.92 13.16
N PHE A 134 -10.19 13.24 12.94
CA PHE A 134 -9.32 12.81 14.03
C PHE A 134 -8.73 13.97 14.82
N ALA A 135 -8.31 15.05 14.15
CA ALA A 135 -7.79 16.25 14.80
C ALA A 135 -8.85 16.95 15.66
N LEU A 136 -10.12 16.89 15.25
CA LEU A 136 -11.27 17.41 16.00
C LEU A 136 -11.80 16.45 17.08
N GLY A 137 -11.14 15.31 17.29
CA GLY A 137 -11.48 14.36 18.36
C GLY A 137 -12.51 13.29 17.99
N TRP A 138 -12.85 13.12 16.70
CA TRP A 138 -13.68 12.00 16.27
C TRP A 138 -13.01 10.66 16.58
N ARG A 139 -13.80 9.70 17.03
CA ARG A 139 -13.46 8.30 17.24
C ARG A 139 -14.67 7.44 16.86
N PRO A 140 -14.46 6.20 16.39
CA PRO A 140 -15.56 5.27 16.14
C PRO A 140 -16.41 5.04 17.40
N ASP A 141 -17.72 5.07 17.26
CA ASP A 141 -18.65 4.81 18.37
C ASP A 141 -18.82 3.30 18.59
N MET A 142 -18.36 2.82 19.73
CA MET A 142 -18.46 1.40 20.15
C MET A 142 -19.60 1.15 21.15
N SER A 143 -20.41 2.16 21.47
CA SER A 143 -21.43 2.07 22.53
C SER A 143 -22.54 1.06 22.26
N HIS A 144 -22.77 0.71 21.00
CA HIS A 144 -23.79 -0.25 20.56
C HIS A 144 -23.27 -1.69 20.47
N VAL A 145 -21.96 -1.90 20.62
CA VAL A 145 -21.33 -3.21 20.46
C VAL A 145 -21.61 -4.10 21.67
N LYS A 146 -22.14 -5.31 21.41
CA LYS A 146 -22.38 -6.32 22.44
C LYS A 146 -21.27 -7.36 22.40
N TRP A 147 -20.42 -7.36 23.43
CA TRP A 147 -19.31 -8.30 23.51
C TRP A 147 -19.76 -9.74 23.75
N THR A 148 -19.12 -10.65 23.02
CA THR A 148 -19.19 -12.10 23.21
C THR A 148 -17.99 -12.57 24.05
N ASP A 149 -17.92 -13.86 24.36
CA ASP A 149 -16.74 -14.51 24.94
C ASP A 149 -15.72 -14.98 23.88
N LYS A 150 -16.02 -14.78 22.59
CA LYS A 150 -15.21 -15.24 21.47
C LYS A 150 -13.97 -14.39 21.28
N LYS A 151 -12.85 -15.06 20.97
CA LYS A 151 -11.57 -14.43 20.65
C LYS A 151 -10.94 -15.03 19.38
N VAL A 152 -10.38 -14.15 18.57
CA VAL A 152 -9.77 -14.50 17.29
C VAL A 152 -8.33 -14.00 17.26
N ALA A 153 -7.39 -14.88 16.92
CA ALA A 153 -6.00 -14.50 16.69
C ALA A 153 -5.82 -14.03 15.25
N ILE A 154 -5.12 -12.92 15.04
CA ILE A 154 -4.84 -12.33 13.72
C ILE A 154 -3.32 -12.30 13.56
N ILE A 155 -2.79 -13.01 12.57
CA ILE A 155 -1.36 -13.09 12.28
C ILE A 155 -1.02 -12.07 11.19
N GLY A 156 -0.28 -11.03 11.57
CA GLY A 156 0.10 -9.91 10.72
C GLY A 156 -0.79 -8.68 10.96
N ALA A 157 -0.16 -7.56 11.30
CA ALA A 157 -0.81 -6.26 11.47
C ALA A 157 -0.79 -5.41 10.18
N GLY A 158 -0.74 -6.04 9.01
CA GLY A 158 -0.89 -5.38 7.72
C GLY A 158 -2.35 -4.97 7.42
N PRO A 159 -2.62 -4.38 6.24
CA PRO A 159 -3.97 -3.90 5.89
C PRO A 159 -5.06 -4.97 6.01
N ALA A 160 -4.78 -6.22 5.60
CA ALA A 160 -5.74 -7.32 5.72
C ALA A 160 -6.03 -7.70 7.17
N GLY A 161 -5.00 -7.86 8.01
CA GLY A 161 -5.19 -8.17 9.43
C GLY A 161 -5.92 -7.06 10.18
N LEU A 162 -5.61 -5.79 9.86
CA LEU A 162 -6.31 -4.63 10.41
C LEU A 162 -7.77 -4.55 9.93
N GLY A 163 -8.03 -4.86 8.66
CA GLY A 163 -9.39 -5.00 8.10
C GLY A 163 -10.22 -6.07 8.84
N CYS A 164 -9.60 -7.22 9.09
CA CYS A 164 -10.21 -8.31 9.84
C CYS A 164 -10.52 -7.88 11.29
N ALA A 165 -9.55 -7.28 11.97
CA ALA A 165 -9.71 -6.81 13.35
C ALA A 165 -10.85 -5.79 13.52
N ASP A 166 -10.97 -4.85 12.57
CA ASP A 166 -11.99 -3.80 12.58
C ASP A 166 -13.42 -4.36 12.50
N ILE A 167 -13.65 -5.36 11.64
CA ILE A 167 -14.97 -6.01 11.55
C ILE A 167 -15.26 -6.85 12.79
N LEU A 168 -14.30 -7.65 13.27
CA LEU A 168 -14.49 -8.50 14.44
C LEU A 168 -14.82 -7.68 15.69
N VAL A 169 -14.06 -6.61 15.94
CA VAL A 169 -14.24 -5.77 17.14
C VAL A 169 -15.58 -5.05 17.13
N ARG A 170 -16.08 -4.62 15.96
CA ARG A 170 -17.40 -3.99 15.80
C ARG A 170 -18.56 -4.95 16.03
N ASN A 171 -18.32 -6.25 15.87
CA ASN A 171 -19.32 -7.30 16.10
C ASN A 171 -19.12 -8.00 17.46
N GLY A 172 -18.32 -7.41 18.37
CA GLY A 172 -18.19 -7.90 19.74
C GLY A 172 -17.37 -9.18 19.89
N VAL A 173 -16.62 -9.58 18.87
CA VAL A 173 -15.58 -10.62 18.97
C VAL A 173 -14.26 -9.94 19.30
N LYS A 174 -13.46 -10.49 20.24
CA LYS A 174 -12.19 -9.87 20.62
C LYS A 174 -11.05 -10.27 19.66
N PRO A 175 -10.53 -9.36 18.82
CA PRO A 175 -9.35 -9.64 18.02
C PRO A 175 -8.06 -9.44 18.83
N VAL A 176 -7.12 -10.38 18.69
CA VAL A 176 -5.75 -10.26 19.18
C VAL A 176 -4.79 -10.34 18.00
N VAL A 177 -4.17 -9.22 17.66
CA VAL A 177 -3.31 -9.06 16.49
C VAL A 177 -1.85 -9.27 16.89
N PHE A 178 -1.20 -10.24 16.26
CA PHE A 178 0.21 -10.57 16.42
C PHE A 178 1.01 -10.02 15.24
N ASP A 179 2.13 -9.35 15.52
CA ASP A 179 3.04 -8.91 14.46
C ASP A 179 4.50 -8.98 14.94
N LYS A 180 5.41 -9.39 14.06
CA LYS A 180 6.83 -9.51 14.36
C LYS A 180 7.54 -8.15 14.45
N ARG A 181 6.94 -7.09 13.93
CA ARG A 181 7.49 -5.73 13.93
C ARG A 181 7.06 -4.95 15.19
N PRO A 182 7.76 -3.87 15.54
CA PRO A 182 7.45 -3.06 16.73
C PRO A 182 6.24 -2.12 16.56
N GLU A 183 5.66 -2.02 15.37
CA GLU A 183 4.50 -1.16 15.08
C GLU A 183 3.59 -1.82 14.04
N ILE A 184 2.30 -1.47 14.03
CA ILE A 184 1.31 -2.00 13.10
C ILE A 184 1.50 -1.42 11.69
N GLY A 185 0.80 -1.99 10.72
CA GLY A 185 0.66 -1.49 9.35
C GLY A 185 1.41 -2.31 8.30
N GLY A 186 2.27 -3.25 8.70
CA GLY A 186 3.08 -4.02 7.75
C GLY A 186 3.85 -3.09 6.81
N LEU A 187 3.75 -3.32 5.49
CA LEU A 187 4.44 -2.49 4.50
C LEU A 187 3.92 -1.04 4.43
N LEU A 188 2.74 -0.72 4.98
CA LEU A 188 2.33 0.68 5.14
C LEU A 188 3.31 1.46 6.03
N THR A 189 3.79 0.79 7.08
CA THR A 189 4.70 1.38 8.05
C THR A 189 6.15 1.17 7.63
N PHE A 190 6.53 -0.04 7.23
CA PHE A 190 7.94 -0.38 7.00
C PHE A 190 8.39 -0.30 5.53
N GLY A 191 7.46 -0.29 4.56
CA GLY A 191 7.78 -0.26 3.14
C GLY A 191 7.57 1.10 2.47
N ILE A 192 6.36 1.66 2.59
CA ILE A 192 5.99 2.94 1.95
C ILE A 192 6.71 4.09 2.67
N PRO A 193 7.50 4.95 2.03
CA PRO A 193 8.23 6.00 2.74
C PRO A 193 7.35 7.14 3.30
N GLU A 194 7.88 7.87 4.29
CA GLU A 194 7.21 8.98 4.99
C GLU A 194 6.79 10.11 4.05
N PHE A 195 7.52 10.32 2.96
CA PHE A 195 7.18 11.35 1.99
C PHE A 195 5.89 11.06 1.19
N LYS A 196 5.38 9.82 1.27
CA LYS A 196 4.04 9.42 0.78
C LYS A 196 3.03 9.36 1.92
N MET A 197 3.44 8.84 3.07
CA MET A 197 2.58 8.71 4.25
C MET A 197 3.40 8.70 5.54
N GLU A 198 3.16 9.68 6.40
CA GLU A 198 3.83 9.77 7.70
C GLU A 198 3.44 8.60 8.63
N LYS A 199 4.39 8.12 9.44
CA LYS A 199 4.18 6.94 10.30
C LYS A 199 3.22 7.17 11.45
N ASP A 200 3.06 8.42 11.85
CA ASP A 200 2.12 8.81 12.90
C ASP A 200 0.67 8.52 12.52
N VAL A 201 0.35 8.40 11.22
CA VAL A 201 -0.94 7.91 10.73
C VAL A 201 -1.23 6.52 11.30
N MET A 202 -0.26 5.60 11.22
CA MET A 202 -0.43 4.24 11.71
C MET A 202 -0.36 4.16 13.25
N LYS A 203 0.47 4.98 13.90
CA LYS A 203 0.50 5.07 15.37
C LYS A 203 -0.86 5.53 15.93
N ARG A 204 -1.46 6.56 15.32
CA ARG A 204 -2.80 7.03 15.68
C ARG A 204 -3.86 5.96 15.42
N ARG A 205 -3.77 5.26 14.29
CA ARG A 205 -4.68 4.15 13.99
C ARG A 205 -4.61 3.04 15.03
N ARG A 206 -3.40 2.69 15.51
CA ARG A 206 -3.22 1.74 16.62
C ARG A 206 -3.90 2.21 17.89
N GLU A 207 -3.73 3.47 18.26
CA GLU A 207 -4.41 4.07 19.42
C GLU A 207 -5.93 3.92 19.30
N ILE A 208 -6.49 4.27 18.15
CA ILE A 208 -7.93 4.16 17.88
C ILE A 208 -8.40 2.71 18.02
N PHE A 209 -7.73 1.76 17.39
CA PHE A 209 -8.10 0.34 17.45
C PHE A 209 -7.93 -0.25 18.84
N THR A 210 -6.90 0.17 19.58
CA THR A 210 -6.74 -0.21 20.99
C THR A 210 -7.91 0.30 21.82
N GLY A 211 -8.34 1.55 21.59
CA GLY A 211 -9.52 2.14 22.22
C GLY A 211 -10.84 1.45 21.86
N MET A 212 -10.92 0.83 20.68
CA MET A 212 -12.06 0.01 20.25
C MET A 212 -12.08 -1.38 20.93
N GLY A 213 -10.95 -1.83 21.50
CA GLY A 213 -10.82 -3.13 22.16
C GLY A 213 -9.95 -4.15 21.43
N VAL A 214 -9.28 -3.75 20.34
CA VAL A 214 -8.28 -4.59 19.65
C VAL A 214 -7.03 -4.70 20.51
N GLU A 215 -6.56 -5.93 20.73
CA GLU A 215 -5.32 -6.18 21.45
C GLU A 215 -4.17 -6.38 20.46
N PHE A 216 -3.04 -5.70 20.68
CA PHE A 216 -1.85 -5.83 19.85
C PHE A 216 -0.70 -6.51 20.61
N ARG A 217 -0.18 -7.61 20.05
CA ARG A 217 0.99 -8.37 20.50
C ARG A 217 2.11 -8.20 19.46
N LEU A 218 2.76 -7.04 19.55
CA LEU A 218 3.86 -6.64 18.65
C LEU A 218 5.19 -7.30 19.08
N ASN A 219 6.17 -7.29 18.18
CA ASN A 219 7.44 -8.03 18.34
C ASN A 219 7.23 -9.52 18.66
N THR A 220 6.24 -10.15 18.03
CA THR A 220 5.90 -11.56 18.22
C THR A 220 5.78 -12.26 16.87
N GLU A 221 6.64 -13.23 16.59
CA GLU A 221 6.65 -13.99 15.35
C GLU A 221 6.02 -15.38 15.54
N ILE A 222 4.96 -15.66 14.78
CA ILE A 222 4.27 -16.96 14.82
C ILE A 222 5.08 -18.01 14.05
N GLY A 223 5.36 -19.12 14.72
CA GLY A 223 6.28 -20.16 14.29
C GLY A 223 7.65 -20.09 14.98
N ALA A 224 7.99 -18.97 15.62
CA ALA A 224 9.23 -18.79 16.38
C ALA A 224 8.97 -18.55 17.86
N ASP A 225 8.24 -17.49 18.20
CA ASP A 225 7.92 -17.11 19.59
C ASP A 225 6.68 -17.84 20.12
N ILE A 226 5.67 -18.01 19.25
CA ILE A 226 4.40 -18.70 19.54
C ILE A 226 4.10 -19.67 18.40
N THR A 227 3.69 -20.89 18.73
CA THR A 227 3.35 -21.90 17.72
C THR A 227 1.93 -21.72 17.20
N ILE A 228 1.66 -22.18 15.97
CA ILE A 228 0.31 -22.18 15.41
C ILE A 228 -0.66 -23.05 16.24
N ASP A 229 -0.18 -24.17 16.79
CA ASP A 229 -0.99 -25.09 17.61
C ASP A 229 -1.46 -24.44 18.92
N GLN A 230 -0.60 -23.61 19.53
CA GLN A 230 -0.99 -22.79 20.68
C GLN A 230 -2.11 -21.83 20.30
N LEU A 231 -2.01 -21.13 19.16
CA LEU A 231 -3.08 -20.23 18.71
C LEU A 231 -4.39 -20.99 18.45
N LEU A 232 -4.34 -22.18 17.83
CA LEU A 232 -5.53 -23.00 17.56
C LEU A 232 -6.21 -23.53 18.83
N THR A 233 -5.43 -23.70 19.90
CA THR A 233 -5.91 -24.10 21.24
C THR A 233 -6.52 -22.91 21.98
N ASP A 234 -5.81 -21.78 21.96
CA ASP A 234 -6.15 -20.61 22.76
C ASP A 234 -7.21 -19.72 22.13
N TYR A 235 -7.51 -19.85 20.83
CA TYR A 235 -8.45 -18.97 20.13
C TYR A 235 -9.55 -19.76 19.41
N ASP A 236 -10.71 -19.13 19.24
CA ASP A 236 -11.86 -19.74 18.59
C ASP A 236 -11.63 -19.86 17.07
N ALA A 237 -10.96 -18.89 16.47
CA ALA A 237 -10.49 -18.91 15.09
C ALA A 237 -9.16 -18.13 14.92
N VAL A 238 -8.50 -18.33 13.78
CA VAL A 238 -7.26 -17.65 13.40
C VAL A 238 -7.41 -17.04 12.01
N PHE A 239 -6.97 -15.79 11.84
CA PHE A 239 -6.83 -15.15 10.52
C PHE A 239 -5.36 -14.95 10.17
N MET A 240 -4.98 -15.27 8.94
CA MET A 240 -3.64 -15.04 8.40
C MET A 240 -3.65 -13.88 7.39
N GLY A 241 -2.97 -12.79 7.74
CA GLY A 241 -2.74 -11.60 6.91
C GLY A 241 -1.25 -11.32 6.75
N MET A 242 -0.47 -12.35 6.42
CA MET A 242 1.00 -12.34 6.49
C MET A 242 1.69 -11.72 5.27
N GLY A 243 0.96 -11.34 4.22
CA GLY A 243 1.52 -10.67 3.04
C GLY A 243 2.48 -11.55 2.21
N THR A 244 3.33 -10.90 1.41
CA THR A 244 4.34 -11.52 0.55
C THR A 244 5.69 -10.84 0.77
N TYR A 245 6.74 -11.63 1.03
CA TYR A 245 8.07 -11.12 1.39
C TYR A 245 9.22 -11.73 0.58
N THR A 246 8.95 -12.72 -0.26
CA THR A 246 9.99 -13.42 -1.04
C THR A 246 10.36 -12.56 -2.25
N TYR A 247 11.62 -12.15 -2.37
CA TYR A 247 12.08 -11.32 -3.48
C TYR A 247 11.97 -12.00 -4.84
N MET A 248 11.50 -11.27 -5.84
CA MET A 248 11.72 -11.67 -7.23
C MET A 248 13.13 -11.32 -7.66
N LYS A 249 13.83 -12.30 -8.23
CA LYS A 249 15.16 -12.14 -8.83
C LYS A 249 15.08 -12.05 -10.35
N GLY A 250 16.04 -11.36 -10.94
CA GLY A 250 16.21 -11.23 -12.38
C GLY A 250 16.79 -12.49 -13.02
N GLY A 251 17.55 -13.28 -12.26
CA GLY A 251 18.13 -14.55 -12.74
C GLY A 251 19.30 -14.36 -13.69
N PHE A 252 19.99 -13.22 -13.60
CA PHE A 252 21.21 -12.91 -14.35
C PHE A 252 22.42 -12.85 -13.41
N ALA A 253 23.63 -12.87 -13.98
CA ALA A 253 24.86 -12.88 -13.19
C ALA A 253 25.08 -11.56 -12.42
N GLY A 254 25.70 -11.67 -11.24
CA GLY A 254 26.11 -10.53 -10.41
C GLY A 254 25.06 -10.02 -9.42
N GLU A 255 23.92 -10.68 -9.26
CA GLU A 255 22.90 -10.31 -8.26
C GLU A 255 23.37 -10.47 -6.80
N ASP A 256 24.50 -11.14 -6.58
CA ASP A 256 25.14 -11.44 -5.30
C ASP A 256 26.36 -10.54 -4.98
N LEU A 257 26.69 -9.60 -5.87
CA LEU A 257 27.79 -8.65 -5.67
C LEU A 257 27.52 -7.69 -4.50
N ASP A 258 28.57 -7.29 -3.79
CA ASP A 258 28.48 -6.23 -2.79
C ASP A 258 28.03 -4.90 -3.44
N GLY A 259 27.06 -4.23 -2.84
CA GLY A 259 26.37 -3.07 -3.37
C GLY A 259 25.07 -3.36 -4.14
N VAL A 260 24.73 -4.64 -4.37
CA VAL A 260 23.41 -5.06 -4.87
C VAL A 260 22.49 -5.35 -3.70
N VAL A 261 21.34 -4.68 -3.66
CA VAL A 261 20.44 -4.70 -2.51
C VAL A 261 18.99 -4.92 -2.96
N ASP A 262 18.26 -5.77 -2.24
CA ASP A 262 16.83 -5.91 -2.46
C ASP A 262 16.07 -4.67 -1.98
N ALA A 263 15.13 -4.19 -2.80
CA ALA A 263 14.46 -2.92 -2.56
C ALA A 263 13.79 -2.80 -1.18
N LEU A 264 13.19 -3.88 -0.67
CA LEU A 264 12.50 -3.83 0.61
C LEU A 264 13.47 -3.68 1.78
N ASP A 265 14.63 -4.36 1.74
CA ASP A 265 15.64 -4.23 2.80
C ASP A 265 16.14 -2.77 2.88
N PHE A 266 16.39 -2.14 1.72
CA PHE A 266 16.74 -0.73 1.64
C PHE A 266 15.66 0.19 2.23
N LEU A 267 14.39 -0.01 1.86
CA LEU A 267 13.28 0.82 2.34
C LEU A 267 13.03 0.63 3.84
N ILE A 268 13.07 -0.61 4.33
CA ILE A 268 12.90 -0.94 5.75
C ILE A 268 14.05 -0.37 6.57
N ALA A 269 15.29 -0.51 6.11
CA ALA A 269 16.46 0.07 6.77
C ALA A 269 16.34 1.59 6.89
N ASN A 270 15.88 2.26 5.83
CA ASN A 270 15.62 3.70 5.85
C ASN A 270 14.56 4.07 6.89
N VAL A 271 13.40 3.40 6.88
CA VAL A 271 12.33 3.66 7.86
C VAL A 271 12.78 3.40 9.29
N ASN A 272 13.54 2.33 9.52
CA ASN A 272 14.05 2.03 10.86
C ASN A 272 14.99 3.13 11.35
N ARG A 273 15.85 3.68 10.48
CA ARG A 273 16.72 4.81 10.81
C ARG A 273 15.92 6.08 11.09
N THR A 274 14.93 6.43 10.25
CA THR A 274 14.12 7.65 10.42
C THR A 274 13.21 7.60 11.65
N GLN A 275 12.74 6.41 12.03
CA GLN A 275 11.86 6.22 13.20
C GLN A 275 12.61 5.85 14.49
N GLY A 276 13.92 5.62 14.43
CA GLY A 276 14.70 5.16 15.58
C GLY A 276 14.39 3.72 16.01
N TRP A 277 13.97 2.87 15.08
CA TRP A 277 13.76 1.42 15.27
C TRP A 277 14.96 0.57 14.85
N GLU A 278 15.99 1.20 14.29
CA GLU A 278 17.27 0.55 13.97
C GLU A 278 17.88 -0.07 15.23
N LYS A 279 18.31 -1.33 15.12
CA LYS A 279 18.92 -2.06 16.25
C LYS A 279 20.44 -2.00 16.20
N ASP A 280 21.01 -2.02 15.01
CA ASP A 280 22.45 -1.91 14.77
C ASP A 280 22.71 -0.89 13.63
N PRO A 281 23.60 0.09 13.82
CA PRO A 281 24.02 1.02 12.76
C PRO A 281 24.46 0.37 11.43
N SER A 282 24.91 -0.89 11.45
CA SER A 282 25.28 -1.64 10.24
C SER A 282 24.07 -2.11 9.41
N GLU A 283 22.87 -2.10 9.98
CA GLU A 283 21.63 -2.44 9.25
C GLU A 283 21.25 -1.34 8.25
N TYR A 284 21.74 -0.10 8.44
CA TYR A 284 21.45 1.00 7.53
C TYR A 284 22.21 0.90 6.21
N ILE A 285 21.44 0.91 5.12
CA ILE A 285 21.96 0.83 3.76
C ILE A 285 22.06 2.25 3.19
N SER A 286 23.23 2.87 3.33
CA SER A 286 23.49 4.21 2.81
C SER A 286 23.81 4.20 1.31
N VAL A 287 23.17 5.10 0.57
CA VAL A 287 23.53 5.45 -0.81
C VAL A 287 24.09 6.86 -0.99
N GLU A 288 24.49 7.52 0.11
CA GLU A 288 25.08 8.86 0.07
C GLU A 288 26.33 8.89 -0.84
N GLY A 289 26.36 9.85 -1.76
CA GLY A 289 27.47 10.03 -2.70
C GLY A 289 27.66 8.91 -3.72
N LYS A 290 26.72 7.97 -3.85
CA LYS A 290 26.78 6.84 -4.79
C LYS A 290 25.99 7.11 -6.08
N LYS A 291 26.40 6.47 -7.17
CA LYS A 291 25.60 6.34 -8.40
C LYS A 291 24.67 5.14 -8.25
N VAL A 292 23.38 5.42 -8.10
CA VAL A 292 22.36 4.39 -7.81
C VAL A 292 21.60 4.04 -9.07
N ILE A 293 21.50 2.74 -9.37
CA ILE A 293 20.59 2.22 -10.39
C ILE A 293 19.48 1.42 -9.72
N VAL A 294 18.23 1.83 -9.91
CA VAL A 294 17.04 1.09 -9.46
C VAL A 294 16.47 0.29 -10.63
N LEU A 295 16.42 -1.04 -10.48
CA LEU A 295 15.91 -1.95 -11.49
C LEU A 295 14.43 -2.26 -11.23
N GLY A 296 13.54 -1.64 -12.00
CA GLY A 296 12.09 -1.80 -11.85
C GLY A 296 11.31 -0.56 -12.27
N GLY A 297 9.98 -0.69 -12.34
CA GLY A 297 9.09 0.42 -12.71
C GLY A 297 7.81 0.53 -11.90
N GLY A 298 7.69 -0.26 -10.82
CA GLY A 298 6.54 -0.23 -9.91
C GLY A 298 6.66 0.84 -8.83
N ASP A 299 5.67 0.91 -7.94
CA ASP A 299 5.69 1.85 -6.81
C ASP A 299 6.89 1.62 -5.88
N THR A 300 7.29 0.37 -5.65
CA THR A 300 8.51 0.05 -4.90
C THR A 300 9.76 0.67 -5.52
N ALA A 301 9.86 0.69 -6.86
CA ALA A 301 10.97 1.33 -7.55
C ALA A 301 10.92 2.85 -7.36
N MET A 302 9.74 3.46 -7.46
CA MET A 302 9.58 4.90 -7.21
C MET A 302 9.96 5.29 -5.78
N ASP A 303 9.60 4.44 -4.81
CA ASP A 303 9.93 4.63 -3.41
C ASP A 303 11.45 4.51 -3.18
N CYS A 304 12.13 3.56 -3.82
CA CYS A 304 13.59 3.43 -3.79
C CYS A 304 14.30 4.63 -4.43
N ASN A 305 13.85 5.05 -5.62
CA ASN A 305 14.43 6.18 -6.34
C ASN A 305 14.38 7.46 -5.48
N ARG A 306 13.20 7.77 -4.95
CA ARG A 306 12.95 9.00 -4.18
C ARG A 306 13.61 8.97 -2.80
N THR A 307 13.75 7.80 -2.20
CA THR A 307 14.54 7.60 -0.97
C THR A 307 16.03 7.81 -1.25
N SER A 308 16.55 7.31 -2.37
CA SER A 308 17.96 7.47 -2.77
C SER A 308 18.34 8.94 -2.97
N ILE A 309 17.44 9.74 -3.59
CA ILE A 309 17.62 11.19 -3.70
C ILE A 309 17.74 11.84 -2.31
N ARG A 310 16.89 11.45 -1.36
CA ARG A 310 16.88 12.01 0.01
C ARG A 310 18.07 11.58 0.86
N GLN A 311 18.64 10.41 0.58
CA GLN A 311 19.89 9.96 1.20
C GLN A 311 21.14 10.63 0.60
N GLY A 312 20.99 11.52 -0.40
CA GLY A 312 22.11 12.25 -0.98
C GLY A 312 22.93 11.45 -2.00
N ALA A 313 22.30 10.54 -2.74
CA ALA A 313 22.95 9.88 -3.87
C ALA A 313 23.51 10.91 -4.89
N GLU A 314 24.67 10.59 -5.50
CA GLU A 314 25.29 11.44 -6.54
C GLU A 314 24.38 11.52 -7.77
N SER A 315 23.87 10.36 -8.20
CA SER A 315 22.87 10.24 -9.27
C SER A 315 21.95 9.05 -9.00
N VAL A 316 20.72 9.13 -9.52
CA VAL A 316 19.72 8.08 -9.38
C VAL A 316 19.09 7.81 -10.75
N THR A 317 19.30 6.60 -11.26
CA THR A 317 18.75 6.14 -12.52
C THR A 317 17.71 5.06 -12.28
N CYS A 318 16.48 5.27 -12.77
CA CYS A 318 15.43 4.26 -12.81
C CYS A 318 15.47 3.54 -14.16
N ALA A 319 15.88 2.27 -14.18
CA ALA A 319 15.90 1.46 -15.40
C ALA A 319 14.66 0.57 -15.48
N TYR A 320 13.92 0.69 -16.59
CA TYR A 320 12.71 -0.08 -16.82
C TYR A 320 12.68 -0.71 -18.22
N ARG A 321 12.37 -2.00 -18.30
CA ARG A 321 12.40 -2.80 -19.53
C ARG A 321 11.28 -2.51 -20.54
N ARG A 322 10.41 -1.54 -20.30
CA ARG A 322 9.34 -1.12 -21.24
C ARG A 322 9.35 0.40 -21.37
N ASP A 323 8.46 0.91 -22.22
CA ASP A 323 8.22 2.34 -22.34
C ASP A 323 7.53 2.94 -21.09
N GLU A 324 7.44 4.28 -21.07
CA GLU A 324 6.83 5.05 -19.99
C GLU A 324 5.33 4.77 -19.83
N GLU A 325 4.62 4.59 -20.95
CA GLU A 325 3.17 4.37 -20.95
C GLU A 325 2.79 3.07 -20.24
N ASN A 326 3.62 2.03 -20.38
CA ASN A 326 3.45 0.72 -19.76
C ASN A 326 4.12 0.61 -18.37
N MET A 327 4.53 1.72 -17.75
CA MET A 327 5.11 1.71 -16.41
C MET A 327 4.03 1.43 -15.35
N PRO A 328 4.22 0.41 -14.48
CA PRO A 328 3.19 0.02 -13.52
C PRO A 328 3.10 0.95 -12.31
N GLY A 329 4.14 1.72 -11.98
CA GLY A 329 4.10 2.70 -10.89
C GLY A 329 3.02 3.77 -11.12
N SER A 330 2.55 4.37 -10.03
CA SER A 330 1.60 5.48 -10.09
C SER A 330 2.16 6.63 -10.93
N ARG A 331 1.36 7.15 -11.87
CA ARG A 331 1.74 8.31 -12.72
C ARG A 331 2.15 9.53 -11.88
N ARG A 332 1.50 9.71 -10.73
CA ARG A 332 1.81 10.77 -9.77
C ARG A 332 3.20 10.59 -9.19
N GLU A 333 3.55 9.37 -8.79
CA GLU A 333 4.85 9.05 -8.19
C GLU A 333 5.99 9.13 -9.21
N VAL A 334 5.76 8.70 -10.46
CA VAL A 334 6.72 8.86 -11.58
C VAL A 334 7.00 10.35 -11.83
N LYS A 335 5.96 11.19 -11.87
CA LYS A 335 6.11 12.64 -12.02
C LYS A 335 6.90 13.25 -10.85
N ASN A 336 6.58 12.84 -9.62
CA ASN A 336 7.28 13.34 -8.42
C ASN A 336 8.76 12.94 -8.42
N ALA A 337 9.08 11.71 -8.81
CA ALA A 337 10.46 11.23 -8.93
C ALA A 337 11.25 12.02 -9.99
N ARG A 338 10.66 12.28 -11.15
CA ARG A 338 11.27 13.09 -12.22
C ARG A 338 11.54 14.53 -11.76
N GLU A 339 10.57 15.16 -11.10
CA GLU A 339 10.73 16.52 -10.53
C GLU A 339 11.86 16.56 -9.49
N GLU A 340 12.07 15.48 -8.73
CA GLU A 340 13.10 15.38 -7.68
C GLU A 340 14.51 15.09 -8.24
N GLY A 341 14.63 14.77 -9.54
CA GLY A 341 15.90 14.59 -10.24
C GLY A 341 16.24 13.16 -10.63
N VAL A 342 15.28 12.23 -10.60
CA VAL A 342 15.49 10.85 -11.05
C VAL A 342 15.57 10.79 -12.57
N GLU A 343 16.61 10.13 -13.07
CA GLU A 343 16.82 9.89 -14.51
C GLU A 343 16.13 8.59 -14.93
N PHE A 344 15.21 8.67 -15.89
CA PHE A 344 14.48 7.50 -16.36
C PHE A 344 15.11 6.92 -17.62
N GLN A 345 15.46 5.63 -17.56
CA GLN A 345 15.97 4.85 -18.67
C GLN A 345 14.92 3.79 -19.05
N PHE A 346 14.07 4.16 -20.00
CA PHE A 346 13.04 3.27 -20.54
C PHE A 346 13.63 2.31 -21.57
N ASN A 347 12.92 1.21 -21.82
CA ASN A 347 13.34 0.19 -22.75
C ASN A 347 14.75 -0.34 -22.46
N ARG A 348 15.07 -0.49 -21.16
CA ARG A 348 16.34 -1.03 -20.67
C ARG A 348 16.10 -2.27 -19.85
N GLN A 349 16.57 -3.41 -20.36
CA GLN A 349 16.52 -4.68 -19.64
C GLN A 349 17.92 -5.03 -19.12
N PRO A 350 18.11 -5.21 -17.80
CA PRO A 350 19.38 -5.67 -17.26
C PRO A 350 19.63 -7.11 -17.70
N ILE A 351 20.86 -7.41 -18.09
CA ILE A 351 21.30 -8.76 -18.49
C ILE A 351 22.47 -9.28 -17.66
N GLU A 352 23.18 -8.40 -16.93
CA GLU A 352 24.30 -8.73 -16.05
C GLU A 352 24.57 -7.53 -15.14
N ILE A 353 24.87 -7.75 -13.86
CA ILE A 353 25.48 -6.75 -12.99
C ILE A 353 26.98 -7.03 -12.98
N VAL A 354 27.76 -6.02 -13.38
CA VAL A 354 29.22 -6.15 -13.49
C VAL A 354 29.89 -5.61 -12.23
N GLY A 355 31.01 -6.24 -11.86
CA GLY A 355 31.74 -5.87 -10.66
C GLY A 355 33.22 -6.20 -10.72
N GLU A 356 33.98 -5.55 -9.86
CA GLU A 356 35.41 -5.76 -9.65
C GLU A 356 35.66 -6.09 -8.18
N ASN A 357 36.51 -7.08 -7.90
CA ASN A 357 36.83 -7.54 -6.54
C ASN A 357 35.58 -7.88 -5.68
N GLY A 358 34.53 -8.41 -6.31
CA GLY A 358 33.28 -8.78 -5.64
C GLY A 358 32.32 -7.61 -5.36
N LYS A 359 32.64 -6.39 -5.81
CA LYS A 359 31.81 -5.20 -5.63
C LYS A 359 31.27 -4.69 -6.96
N VAL A 360 30.01 -4.24 -6.97
CA VAL A 360 29.37 -3.67 -8.15
C VAL A 360 30.11 -2.44 -8.68
N THR A 361 30.24 -2.36 -10.00
CA THR A 361 30.78 -1.19 -10.73
C THR A 361 29.85 -0.71 -11.83
N GLY A 362 28.84 -1.49 -12.20
CA GLY A 362 27.84 -1.11 -13.19
C GLY A 362 26.80 -2.18 -13.48
N VAL A 363 25.87 -1.84 -14.35
CA VAL A 363 24.85 -2.76 -14.86
C VAL A 363 24.90 -2.76 -16.38
N LYS A 364 25.00 -3.95 -16.96
CA LYS A 364 24.90 -4.17 -18.40
C LYS A 364 23.45 -4.32 -18.79
N PHE A 365 23.02 -3.48 -19.72
CA PHE A 365 21.68 -3.46 -20.27
C PHE A 365 21.67 -3.88 -21.73
N VAL A 366 20.52 -4.37 -22.18
CA VAL A 366 20.15 -4.44 -23.59
C VAL A 366 18.96 -3.51 -23.83
N THR A 367 18.94 -2.84 -24.99
CA THR A 367 17.77 -2.05 -25.40
C THR A 367 16.64 -3.00 -25.78
N THR A 368 15.42 -2.68 -25.37
CA THR A 368 14.22 -3.46 -25.74
C THR A 368 13.30 -2.69 -26.67
N GLN A 369 12.52 -3.40 -27.46
CA GLN A 369 11.35 -2.86 -28.14
C GLN A 369 10.11 -3.65 -27.74
N LEU A 370 8.95 -3.00 -27.71
CA LEU A 370 7.71 -3.70 -27.38
C LEU A 370 7.17 -4.44 -28.61
N SER A 371 6.89 -5.74 -28.44
CA SER A 371 6.21 -6.58 -29.42
C SER A 371 4.82 -6.04 -29.78
N GLU A 372 4.21 -6.63 -30.79
CA GLU A 372 2.77 -6.49 -31.00
C GLU A 372 1.98 -6.97 -29.75
N PRO A 373 0.81 -6.39 -29.47
CA PRO A 373 -0.04 -6.83 -28.37
C PRO A 373 -0.43 -8.31 -28.53
N ASP A 374 -0.30 -9.08 -27.45
CA ASP A 374 -0.82 -10.44 -27.41
C ASP A 374 -2.36 -10.47 -27.38
N SER A 375 -2.95 -11.67 -27.34
CA SER A 375 -4.42 -11.88 -27.23
C SER A 375 -5.09 -11.21 -26.01
N ARG A 376 -4.30 -10.78 -25.01
CA ARG A 376 -4.74 -10.05 -23.81
C ARG A 376 -4.38 -8.55 -23.88
N GLY A 377 -3.94 -8.07 -25.04
CA GLY A 377 -3.49 -6.70 -25.27
C GLY A 377 -2.13 -6.37 -24.66
N ARG A 378 -1.39 -7.37 -24.15
CA ARG A 378 -0.12 -7.15 -23.46
C ARG A 378 1.03 -7.20 -24.45
N ARG A 379 1.87 -6.17 -24.42
CA ARG A 379 3.11 -6.13 -25.22
C ARG A 379 4.27 -6.69 -24.40
N SER A 380 5.07 -7.55 -25.03
CA SER A 380 6.27 -8.14 -24.42
C SER A 380 7.50 -7.35 -24.84
N PRO A 381 8.45 -7.08 -23.92
CA PRO A 381 9.71 -6.46 -24.30
C PRO A 381 10.62 -7.49 -24.98
N GLU A 382 11.07 -7.17 -26.18
CA GLU A 382 11.98 -7.97 -26.99
C GLU A 382 13.35 -7.28 -27.06
N PRO A 383 14.45 -7.96 -26.69
CA PRO A 383 15.80 -7.40 -26.80
C PRO A 383 16.19 -7.09 -28.24
N ILE A 384 16.89 -5.97 -28.45
CA ILE A 384 17.53 -5.61 -29.71
C ILE A 384 18.98 -6.11 -29.67
N PRO A 385 19.36 -7.12 -30.48
CA PRO A 385 20.72 -7.67 -30.45
C PRO A 385 21.78 -6.60 -30.80
N GLY A 386 22.93 -6.63 -30.12
CA GLY A 386 24.03 -5.69 -30.39
C GLY A 386 23.83 -4.29 -29.79
N SER A 387 22.81 -4.10 -28.96
CA SER A 387 22.51 -2.84 -28.28
C SER A 387 23.01 -2.79 -26.83
N GLU A 388 23.93 -3.70 -26.47
CA GLU A 388 24.40 -3.83 -25.11
C GLU A 388 25.23 -2.62 -24.68
N GLU A 389 24.90 -2.05 -23.53
CA GLU A 389 25.64 -0.94 -22.93
C GLU A 389 25.82 -1.16 -21.43
N ILE A 390 26.92 -0.66 -20.86
CA ILE A 390 27.16 -0.71 -19.41
C ILE A 390 26.97 0.70 -18.86
N LEU A 391 26.07 0.82 -17.89
CA LEU A 391 25.91 2.04 -17.11
C LEU A 391 26.65 1.89 -15.77
N PRO A 392 27.50 2.87 -15.38
CA PRO A 392 28.25 2.80 -14.12
C PRO A 392 27.29 2.92 -12.91
N ALA A 393 27.56 2.13 -11.87
CA ALA A 393 26.77 2.11 -10.64
C ALA A 393 27.62 1.66 -9.45
N ASP A 394 27.49 2.36 -8.33
CA ASP A 394 28.09 1.97 -7.05
C ASP A 394 27.09 1.24 -6.14
N SER A 395 25.79 1.33 -6.47
CA SER A 395 24.72 0.60 -5.81
C SER A 395 23.59 0.26 -6.78
N VAL A 396 23.08 -0.96 -6.68
CA VAL A 396 21.97 -1.45 -7.51
C VAL A 396 20.84 -1.90 -6.60
N LEU A 397 19.65 -1.33 -6.79
CA LEU A 397 18.45 -1.69 -6.01
C LEU A 397 17.51 -2.56 -6.86
N LEU A 398 17.25 -3.79 -6.41
CA LEU A 398 16.40 -4.76 -7.11
C LEU A 398 14.93 -4.55 -6.71
N ALA A 399 14.13 -3.95 -7.60
CA ALA A 399 12.71 -3.62 -7.37
C ALA A 399 11.77 -4.36 -8.33
N PHE A 400 11.99 -5.68 -8.50
CA PHE A 400 11.20 -6.51 -9.41
C PHE A 400 9.84 -6.93 -8.85
N GLY A 401 9.65 -6.86 -7.53
CA GLY A 401 8.41 -7.24 -6.85
C GLY A 401 8.60 -8.45 -5.93
N PHE A 402 7.49 -8.97 -5.41
CA PHE A 402 7.47 -10.01 -4.38
C PHE A 402 6.67 -11.23 -4.81
N ARG A 403 7.03 -12.38 -4.25
CA ARG A 403 6.32 -13.65 -4.31
C ARG A 403 5.87 -14.05 -2.92
N THR A 404 4.95 -15.01 -2.91
CA THR A 404 4.46 -15.68 -1.72
C THR A 404 5.60 -16.22 -0.84
N SER A 405 5.36 -16.17 0.47
CA SER A 405 6.32 -16.59 1.50
C SER A 405 5.62 -17.56 2.44
N PRO A 406 5.33 -18.80 1.98
CA PRO A 406 4.65 -19.78 2.82
C PRO A 406 5.50 -20.10 4.05
N ALA A 407 4.89 -20.14 5.22
CA ALA A 407 5.59 -20.47 6.45
C ALA A 407 5.75 -22.00 6.59
N ASP A 408 6.83 -22.44 7.23
CA ASP A 408 7.17 -23.86 7.36
C ASP A 408 6.09 -24.68 8.07
N TRP A 409 5.31 -24.05 8.96
CA TRP A 409 4.25 -24.70 9.73
C TRP A 409 2.93 -24.89 8.95
N PHE A 410 2.80 -24.37 7.72
CA PHE A 410 1.56 -24.46 6.95
C PHE A 410 1.10 -25.90 6.69
N ALA A 411 2.04 -26.78 6.34
CA ALA A 411 1.74 -28.19 6.11
C ALA A 411 1.23 -28.88 7.38
N GLY A 412 1.87 -28.62 8.53
CA GLY A 412 1.45 -29.16 9.83
C GLY A 412 0.07 -28.67 10.27
N ALA A 413 -0.28 -27.44 9.90
CA ALA A 413 -1.59 -26.84 10.20
C ALA A 413 -2.68 -27.16 9.15
N ASN A 414 -2.44 -28.07 8.20
CA ASN A 414 -3.37 -28.42 7.12
C ASN A 414 -3.82 -27.22 6.27
N ILE A 415 -2.86 -26.37 5.85
CA ILE A 415 -3.10 -25.21 4.97
C ILE A 415 -2.62 -25.55 3.55
N ASN A 416 -3.56 -25.60 2.61
CA ASN A 416 -3.27 -25.89 1.21
C ASN A 416 -2.84 -24.64 0.44
N LEU A 417 -1.89 -24.85 -0.47
CA LEU A 417 -1.35 -23.82 -1.36
C LEU A 417 -1.65 -24.13 -2.83
N ASP A 418 -1.74 -23.10 -3.67
CA ASP A 418 -1.72 -23.27 -5.12
C ASP A 418 -0.29 -23.52 -5.66
N GLY A 419 -0.17 -23.78 -6.97
CA GLY A 419 1.13 -24.02 -7.61
C GLY A 419 2.10 -22.82 -7.60
N SER A 420 1.63 -21.64 -7.21
CA SER A 420 2.43 -20.44 -7.00
C SER A 420 2.72 -20.15 -5.52
N GLY A 421 2.33 -21.05 -4.61
CA GLY A 421 2.53 -20.92 -3.18
C GLY A 421 1.54 -19.99 -2.47
N ARG A 422 0.44 -19.58 -3.12
CA ARG A 422 -0.62 -18.77 -2.50
C ARG A 422 -1.51 -19.63 -1.65
N VAL A 423 -1.98 -19.10 -0.52
CA VAL A 423 -2.94 -19.82 0.33
C VAL A 423 -4.29 -19.92 -0.38
N LEU A 424 -4.84 -21.14 -0.42
CA LEU A 424 -6.17 -21.39 -0.96
C LEU A 424 -7.22 -20.99 0.08
N ALA A 425 -7.83 -19.82 -0.11
CA ALA A 425 -8.88 -19.26 0.73
C ALA A 425 -9.87 -18.49 -0.16
N ALA A 426 -10.86 -19.18 -0.71
CA ALA A 426 -11.78 -18.58 -1.69
C ALA A 426 -12.77 -17.63 -1.02
N GLU A 427 -13.10 -16.52 -1.66
CA GLU A 427 -14.16 -15.61 -1.20
C GLU A 427 -15.54 -16.28 -1.28
N LYS A 428 -15.83 -16.97 -2.39
CA LYS A 428 -17.13 -17.61 -2.67
C LYS A 428 -17.16 -19.05 -2.18
N GLN A 429 -17.41 -19.24 -0.88
CA GLN A 429 -17.62 -20.55 -0.24
C GLN A 429 -18.54 -20.38 0.98
N GLN A 430 -18.78 -21.45 1.75
CA GLN A 430 -19.67 -21.40 2.92
C GLN A 430 -19.23 -20.34 3.94
N TYR A 431 -17.95 -20.36 4.33
CA TYR A 431 -17.35 -19.34 5.18
C TYR A 431 -16.28 -18.62 4.37
N LYS A 432 -16.54 -17.36 4.00
CA LYS A 432 -15.65 -16.57 3.13
C LYS A 432 -14.21 -16.65 3.62
N PHE A 433 -13.25 -16.88 2.72
CA PHE A 433 -11.82 -16.90 3.02
C PHE A 433 -11.35 -17.97 4.04
N GLN A 434 -12.17 -18.97 4.35
CA GLN A 434 -11.73 -20.14 5.10
C GLN A 434 -10.70 -20.94 4.30
N THR A 435 -9.65 -21.40 4.96
CA THR A 435 -8.62 -22.27 4.38
C THR A 435 -9.06 -23.74 4.42
N SER A 436 -8.18 -24.67 4.03
CA SER A 436 -8.41 -26.10 4.25
C SER A 436 -8.43 -26.52 5.74
N ASN A 437 -7.96 -25.66 6.65
CA ASN A 437 -8.17 -25.84 8.08
C ASN A 437 -9.45 -25.10 8.51
N PRO A 438 -10.45 -25.78 9.11
CA PRO A 438 -11.72 -25.17 9.48
C PRO A 438 -11.63 -23.97 10.42
N LYS A 439 -10.58 -23.90 11.27
CA LYS A 439 -10.37 -22.79 12.21
C LYS A 439 -9.55 -21.64 11.64
N ILE A 440 -8.97 -21.79 10.44
CA ILE A 440 -8.03 -20.82 9.87
C ILE A 440 -8.61 -20.16 8.62
N PHE A 441 -8.56 -18.84 8.61
CA PHE A 441 -8.93 -17.97 7.51
C PHE A 441 -7.70 -17.22 6.99
N ALA A 442 -7.72 -16.75 5.75
CA ALA A 442 -6.59 -16.00 5.18
C ALA A 442 -7.05 -14.95 4.17
N GLY A 443 -6.34 -13.83 4.09
CA GLY A 443 -6.65 -12.76 3.13
C GLY A 443 -5.46 -11.85 2.83
N GLY A 444 -5.64 -10.98 1.85
CA GLY A 444 -4.61 -10.06 1.35
C GLY A 444 -3.61 -10.76 0.43
N ASP A 445 -2.41 -10.18 0.33
CA ASP A 445 -1.42 -10.56 -0.67
C ASP A 445 -1.00 -12.04 -0.62
N MET A 446 -1.13 -12.73 0.52
CA MET A 446 -0.79 -14.16 0.61
C MET A 446 -1.80 -15.08 -0.12
N VAL A 447 -3.03 -14.59 -0.33
CA VAL A 447 -4.08 -15.29 -1.09
C VAL A 447 -4.09 -14.79 -2.53
N ARG A 448 -4.04 -13.47 -2.73
CA ARG A 448 -4.17 -12.82 -4.05
C ARG A 448 -2.86 -12.73 -4.83
N GLY A 449 -1.72 -12.73 -4.15
CA GLY A 449 -0.47 -12.14 -4.64
C GLY A 449 -0.42 -10.64 -4.39
N SER A 450 0.78 -10.05 -4.50
CA SER A 450 1.02 -8.63 -4.25
C SER A 450 0.08 -7.74 -5.07
N ASP A 451 -0.74 -6.95 -4.38
CA ASP A 451 -1.79 -6.10 -4.96
C ASP A 451 -1.92 -4.78 -4.15
N LEU A 452 -3.05 -4.08 -4.28
CA LEU A 452 -3.30 -2.80 -3.64
C LEU A 452 -3.69 -2.93 -2.16
N VAL A 453 -3.33 -1.92 -1.36
CA VAL A 453 -3.72 -1.82 0.06
C VAL A 453 -5.23 -1.98 0.26
N VAL A 454 -6.03 -1.34 -0.60
CA VAL A 454 -7.50 -1.35 -0.51
C VAL A 454 -8.11 -2.73 -0.81
N THR A 455 -7.48 -3.55 -1.65
CA THR A 455 -7.96 -4.92 -1.89
C THR A 455 -7.60 -5.83 -0.73
N ALA A 456 -6.44 -5.64 -0.10
CA ALA A 456 -6.11 -6.34 1.14
C ALA A 456 -7.07 -5.98 2.29
N ILE A 457 -7.48 -4.71 2.42
CA ILE A 457 -8.51 -4.28 3.39
C ILE A 457 -9.83 -4.99 3.11
N TRP A 458 -10.29 -5.01 1.85
CA TRP A 458 -11.51 -5.71 1.44
C TRP A 458 -11.49 -7.17 1.89
N GLU A 459 -10.45 -7.92 1.49
CA GLU A 459 -10.37 -9.35 1.82
C GLU A 459 -10.28 -9.61 3.32
N GLY A 460 -9.58 -8.74 4.07
CA GLY A 460 -9.56 -8.84 5.53
C GLY A 460 -10.95 -8.67 6.16
N ARG A 461 -11.72 -7.70 5.67
CA ARG A 461 -13.09 -7.44 6.14
C ARG A 461 -14.03 -8.58 5.78
N GLU A 462 -14.00 -9.06 4.54
CA GLU A 462 -14.82 -10.19 4.10
C GLU A 462 -14.45 -11.50 4.82
N ALA A 463 -13.17 -11.71 5.12
CA ALA A 463 -12.74 -12.86 5.91
C ALA A 463 -13.25 -12.78 7.36
N ALA A 464 -13.33 -11.58 7.94
CA ALA A 464 -13.95 -11.41 9.24
C ALA A 464 -15.44 -11.71 9.22
N GLU A 465 -16.18 -11.35 8.16
CA GLU A 465 -17.58 -11.80 8.01
C GLU A 465 -17.67 -13.33 7.97
N GLY A 466 -16.77 -13.99 7.21
CA GLY A 466 -16.70 -15.46 7.20
C GLY A 466 -16.37 -16.08 8.56
N ILE A 467 -15.55 -15.41 9.38
CA ILE A 467 -15.25 -15.82 10.76
C ILE A 467 -16.47 -15.64 11.66
N LEU A 468 -17.21 -14.53 11.54
CA LEU A 468 -18.43 -14.30 12.31
C LEU A 468 -19.48 -15.37 12.03
N ASP A 469 -19.69 -15.70 10.74
CA ASP A 469 -20.57 -16.78 10.31
C ASP A 469 -20.11 -18.15 10.87
N TYR A 470 -18.80 -18.39 10.91
CA TYR A 470 -18.23 -19.63 11.47
C TYR A 470 -18.41 -19.74 12.99
N LEU A 471 -18.42 -18.60 13.70
CA LEU A 471 -18.57 -18.53 15.16
C LEU A 471 -20.02 -18.39 15.63
N ASP A 472 -20.97 -18.30 14.69
CA ASP A 472 -22.40 -18.05 14.94
C ASP A 472 -22.65 -16.76 15.74
N VAL A 473 -22.00 -15.64 15.36
CA VAL A 473 -22.08 -14.32 16.05
C VAL A 473 -22.86 -13.28 15.25
#